data_AF-A0A816F7L9-F1
#
_entry.id   AF-A0A816F7L9-F1
#
_cell.length_a   1.000
_cell.length_b   1.000
_cell.length_c   1.000
_cell.angle_alpha   90.00
_cell.angle_beta   90.00
_cell.angle_gamma   90.00
#
_symmetry.space_group_name_H-M   'P 1'
#
loop_
_entity.id
_entity.type
_entity.pdbx_description
1 polymer ?
#
loop_
_entity_poly.entity_id
_entity_poly.type
_entity_poly.pdbx_seq_one_letter_code
_entity_poly.pdbx_strand_id
1 'polypeptide(L)'
;GTHSLAKHKRSCQGGEIEGGTSSFNQTKVTEFYLSSKTYNAPKKLKEKVKLACTEFTALDSRAFELLSGEGFSNMAQSIFDAGKHFNSTSNINVKEFIPSSVTISRHIDKLYEKKNLN
;
A
#
# COMPACT_ATOMS: atom_id res chain seq x y z
N GLY A 1 11.47 5.95 54.58
CA GLY A 1 11.78 5.67 53.17
C GLY A 1 10.85 6.42 52.24
N THR A 2 11.21 7.64 51.85
CA THR A 2 10.43 8.49 50.92
C THR A 2 11.31 9.25 49.91
N HIS A 3 12.61 8.90 49.81
CA HIS A 3 13.56 9.57 48.91
C HIS A 3 13.34 9.27 47.41
N SER A 4 12.50 8.29 47.06
CA SER A 4 12.23 7.91 45.67
C SER A 4 11.19 8.82 44.99
N LEU A 5 10.16 9.28 45.73
CA LEU A 5 9.07 10.08 45.15
C LEU A 5 9.48 11.54 44.86
N ALA A 6 10.35 12.11 45.70
CA ALA A 6 10.85 13.48 45.52
C ALA A 6 11.78 13.62 44.29
N LYS A 7 12.48 12.53 43.91
CA LYS A 7 13.37 12.51 42.73
C LYS A 7 12.57 12.43 41.43
N HIS A 8 11.47 11.67 41.41
CA HIS A 8 10.59 11.58 40.25
C HIS A 8 9.85 12.91 39.97
N LYS A 9 9.40 13.62 41.02
CA LYS A 9 8.64 14.86 40.85
C LYS A 9 9.45 16.01 40.23
N ARG A 10 10.78 16.04 40.43
CA ARG A 10 11.68 17.01 39.77
C ARG A 10 11.88 16.72 38.28
N SER A 11 11.76 15.46 37.85
CA SER A 11 12.01 15.08 36.46
C SER A 11 10.88 15.49 35.50
N CYS A 12 9.72 15.89 36.02
CA CYS A 12 8.54 16.19 35.20
C CYS A 12 8.05 17.65 35.33
N GLN A 13 8.73 18.53 36.07
CA GLN A 13 8.25 19.90 36.32
C GLN A 13 9.31 21.01 36.15
N GLY A 14 10.41 20.74 35.44
CA GLY A 14 11.41 21.77 35.12
C GLY A 14 12.07 21.50 33.77
N GLY A 15 11.59 22.18 32.74
CA GLY A 15 12.13 22.08 31.38
C GLY A 15 11.53 23.11 30.45
N GLU A 16 11.64 24.40 30.78
CA GLU A 16 11.63 25.44 29.76
C GLU A 16 13.00 25.42 29.05
N ILE A 17 12.97 24.82 27.85
CA ILE A 17 13.73 25.08 26.62
C ILE A 17 15.19 25.57 26.77
N GLU A 18 16.15 24.70 26.47
CA GLU A 18 17.39 25.06 25.73
C GLU A 18 18.00 23.81 25.06
N GLY A 19 18.61 24.00 23.89
CA GLY A 19 18.73 23.02 22.80
C GLY A 19 19.59 21.77 23.05
N GLY A 20 19.19 20.67 22.40
CA GLY A 20 19.93 19.40 22.37
C GLY A 20 19.20 18.34 21.52
N THR A 21 19.64 18.17 20.29
CA THR A 21 19.17 17.15 19.33
C THR A 21 19.40 15.73 19.84
N SER A 22 18.34 15.05 20.27
CA SER A 22 18.25 13.59 20.13
C SER A 22 16.78 13.21 19.89
N SER A 23 16.49 12.93 18.63
CA SER A 23 15.18 12.55 18.11
C SER A 23 14.83 11.13 18.58
N PHE A 24 14.40 10.98 19.83
CA PHE A 24 13.57 9.86 20.21
C PHE A 24 12.12 10.25 20.00
N ASN A 25 11.65 10.05 18.76
CA ASN A 25 10.23 10.05 18.44
C ASN A 25 9.58 8.94 19.27
N GLN A 26 9.10 9.27 20.47
CA GLN A 26 8.27 8.37 21.22
C GLN A 26 6.95 8.24 20.44
N THR A 27 6.89 7.19 19.63
CA THR A 27 5.71 6.76 18.87
C THR A 27 4.54 6.76 19.83
N LYS A 28 3.56 7.64 19.59
CA LYS A 28 2.41 7.74 20.51
C LYS A 28 1.70 6.38 20.49
N VAL A 29 1.22 5.89 21.63
CA VAL A 29 0.47 4.62 21.71
C VAL A 29 -0.68 4.58 20.69
N THR A 30 -1.25 5.74 20.35
CA THR A 30 -2.25 5.91 19.29
C THR A 30 -1.78 5.47 17.89
N GLU A 31 -0.49 5.58 17.58
CA GLU A 31 0.10 5.09 16.31
C GLU A 31 0.15 3.56 16.25
N PHE A 32 0.31 2.88 17.40
CA PHE A 32 0.25 1.41 17.50
C PHE A 32 -1.18 0.87 17.29
N TYR A 33 -2.20 1.65 17.67
CA TYR A 33 -3.62 1.32 17.40
C TYR A 33 -4.05 1.62 15.96
N LEU A 34 -3.28 2.43 15.21
CA LEU A 34 -3.53 2.67 13.79
C LEU A 34 -2.98 1.56 12.90
N SER A 35 -1.87 0.90 13.28
CA SER A 35 -1.26 -0.17 12.50
C SER A 35 -2.03 -1.49 12.50
N SER A 36 -3.00 -1.65 13.42
CA SER A 36 -3.79 -2.87 13.61
C SER A 36 -5.22 -2.79 13.05
N LYS A 37 -5.62 -1.66 12.45
CA LYS A 37 -6.90 -1.59 11.73
C LYS A 37 -6.74 -2.27 10.37
N THR A 38 -7.21 -3.50 10.28
CA THR A 38 -7.59 -4.08 8.98
C THR A 38 -8.66 -3.17 8.39
N TYR A 39 -8.27 -2.34 7.41
CA TYR A 39 -9.18 -1.42 6.76
C TYR A 39 -10.16 -2.23 5.92
N ASN A 40 -11.35 -2.45 6.46
CA ASN A 40 -12.42 -3.10 5.74
C ASN A 40 -12.92 -2.15 4.64
N ALA A 41 -12.67 -2.52 3.38
CA ALA A 41 -13.15 -1.77 2.24
C ALA A 41 -14.68 -1.55 2.32
N PRO A 42 -15.19 -0.34 2.02
CA PRO A 42 -16.62 -0.05 2.04
C PRO A 42 -17.43 -1.03 1.17
N LYS A 43 -18.64 -1.42 1.61
CA LYS A 43 -19.49 -2.37 0.87
C LYS A 43 -19.72 -1.96 -0.59
N LYS A 44 -20.00 -0.69 -0.84
CA LYS A 44 -20.18 -0.16 -2.21
C LYS A 44 -18.95 -0.36 -3.09
N LEU A 45 -17.74 -0.24 -2.51
CA LEU A 45 -16.50 -0.48 -3.24
C LEU A 45 -16.35 -1.98 -3.56
N LYS A 46 -16.62 -2.86 -2.59
CA LYS A 46 -16.59 -4.31 -2.80
C LYS A 46 -17.54 -4.76 -3.91
N GLU A 47 -18.76 -4.22 -3.96
CA GLU A 47 -19.72 -4.54 -5.04
C GLU A 47 -19.23 -4.05 -6.41
N LYS A 48 -18.64 -2.86 -6.50
CA LYS A 48 -18.05 -2.36 -7.76
C LYS A 48 -16.91 -3.24 -8.25
N VAL A 49 -16.01 -3.67 -7.36
CA VAL A 49 -14.92 -4.58 -7.70
C VAL A 49 -15.46 -5.93 -8.17
N LYS A 50 -16.46 -6.48 -7.47
CA LYS A 50 -17.12 -7.73 -7.88
C LYS A 50 -17.73 -7.62 -9.28
N LEU A 51 -18.44 -6.53 -9.56
CA LEU A 51 -19.03 -6.29 -10.88
C LEU A 51 -17.96 -6.20 -11.96
N ALA A 52 -16.91 -5.39 -11.75
CA ALA A 52 -15.81 -5.24 -12.70
C ALA A 52 -15.09 -6.56 -13.00
N CYS A 53 -14.83 -7.39 -11.97
CA CYS A 53 -14.23 -8.71 -12.16
C CYS A 53 -15.16 -9.66 -12.94
N THR A 54 -16.48 -9.56 -12.72
CA THR A 54 -17.48 -10.37 -13.44
C THR A 54 -17.59 -9.95 -14.90
N GLU A 55 -17.57 -8.64 -15.17
CA GLU A 55 -17.54 -8.09 -16.52
C GLU A 55 -16.28 -8.51 -17.26
N PHE A 56 -15.11 -8.43 -16.61
CA PHE A 56 -13.85 -8.89 -17.19
C PHE A 56 -13.89 -10.37 -17.58
N THR A 57 -14.37 -11.26 -16.71
CA THR A 57 -14.43 -12.69 -17.05
C THR A 57 -15.42 -12.97 -18.18
N ALA A 58 -16.57 -12.27 -18.20
CA ALA A 58 -17.59 -12.45 -19.21
C ALA A 58 -17.19 -11.87 -20.58
N LEU A 59 -16.67 -10.64 -20.63
CA LEU A 59 -16.34 -9.94 -21.87
C LEU A 59 -15.05 -10.48 -22.50
N ASP A 60 -14.04 -10.77 -21.68
CA ASP A 60 -12.74 -11.24 -22.17
C ASP A 60 -12.63 -12.78 -22.21
N SER A 61 -13.75 -13.48 -21.95
CA SER A 61 -13.84 -14.94 -21.92
C SER A 61 -12.74 -15.59 -21.06
N ARG A 62 -12.59 -15.08 -19.84
CA ARG A 62 -11.57 -15.56 -18.88
C ARG A 62 -12.20 -16.46 -17.81
N ALA A 63 -11.44 -17.47 -17.41
CA ALA A 63 -11.81 -18.37 -16.32
C ALA A 63 -11.84 -17.61 -14.97
N PHE A 64 -12.78 -17.97 -14.10
CA PHE A 64 -12.95 -17.30 -12.79
C PHE A 64 -11.75 -17.53 -11.87
N GLU A 65 -11.08 -18.67 -12.01
CA GLU A 65 -9.90 -19.07 -11.25
C GLU A 65 -8.74 -18.07 -11.43
N LEU A 66 -8.68 -17.38 -12.57
CA LEU A 66 -7.66 -16.37 -12.84
C LEU A 66 -7.66 -15.24 -11.80
N LEU A 67 -8.84 -14.87 -11.29
CA LEU A 67 -9.01 -13.81 -10.29
C LEU A 67 -8.37 -14.18 -8.94
N SER A 68 -8.21 -15.48 -8.67
CA SER A 68 -7.53 -16.00 -7.48
C SER A 68 -6.01 -16.18 -7.65
N GLY A 69 -5.51 -15.98 -8.88
CA GLY A 69 -4.09 -16.11 -9.19
C GLY A 69 -3.24 -15.05 -8.49
N GLU A 70 -2.07 -15.45 -8.02
CA GLU A 70 -1.11 -14.55 -7.37
C GLU A 70 -0.66 -13.42 -8.31
N GLY A 71 -0.39 -13.75 -9.58
CA GLY A 71 -0.01 -12.74 -10.58
C GLY A 71 -1.09 -11.67 -10.80
N PHE A 72 -2.36 -12.06 -10.83
CA PHE A 72 -3.48 -11.11 -10.93
C PHE A 72 -3.58 -10.25 -9.67
N SER A 73 -3.48 -10.86 -8.48
CA SER A 73 -3.53 -10.14 -7.20
C SER A 73 -2.42 -9.10 -7.07
N ASN A 74 -1.19 -9.47 -7.42
CA ASN A 74 -0.02 -8.59 -7.40
C ASN A 74 -0.15 -7.43 -8.40
N MET A 75 -0.67 -7.71 -9.60
CA MET A 75 -0.97 -6.69 -10.60
C MET A 75 -2.05 -5.71 -10.09
N ALA A 76 -3.16 -6.23 -9.56
CA ALA A 76 -4.26 -5.41 -9.05
C ALA A 76 -3.80 -4.51 -7.90
N GLN A 77 -2.95 -5.02 -7.00
CA GLN A 77 -2.34 -4.26 -5.91
C GLN A 77 -1.44 -3.14 -6.47
N SER A 78 -0.60 -3.44 -7.47
CA SER A 78 0.27 -2.45 -8.11
C SER A 78 -0.52 -1.31 -8.78
N ILE A 79 -1.63 -1.63 -9.44
CA ILE A 79 -2.54 -0.64 -10.04
C ILE A 79 -3.22 0.20 -8.95
N PHE A 80 -3.67 -0.44 -7.86
CA PHE A 80 -4.28 0.27 -6.74
C PHE A 80 -3.30 1.24 -6.06
N ASP A 81 -2.05 0.82 -5.87
CA ASP A 81 -1.00 1.64 -5.28
C ASP A 81 -0.60 2.81 -6.21
N ALA A 82 -0.46 2.56 -7.51
CA ALA A 82 -0.31 3.63 -8.50
C ALA A 82 -1.50 4.61 -8.45
N GLY A 83 -2.70 4.07 -8.26
CA GLY A 83 -3.96 4.78 -8.01
C GLY A 83 -3.86 5.87 -6.95
N LYS A 84 -3.10 5.63 -5.86
CA LYS A 84 -2.95 6.56 -4.74
C LYS A 84 -2.15 7.81 -5.09
N HIS A 85 -1.32 7.76 -6.12
CA HIS A 85 -0.51 8.88 -6.56
C HIS A 85 -1.28 9.85 -7.46
N PHE A 86 -2.48 9.47 -7.89
CA PHE A 86 -3.31 10.29 -8.75
C PHE A 86 -4.21 11.22 -7.94
N ASN A 87 -4.26 12.49 -8.34
CA ASN A 87 -5.15 13.46 -7.71
C ASN A 87 -6.58 13.33 -8.28
N SER A 88 -7.60 13.72 -7.52
CA SER A 88 -9.00 13.60 -7.95
C SER A 88 -9.35 14.39 -9.21
N THR A 89 -8.47 15.31 -9.63
CA THR A 89 -8.60 16.14 -10.84
C THR A 89 -7.82 15.59 -12.03
N SER A 90 -7.06 14.51 -11.86
CA SER A 90 -6.23 13.93 -12.92
C SER A 90 -7.08 13.03 -13.81
N ASN A 91 -7.29 13.48 -15.04
CA ASN A 91 -7.87 12.67 -16.10
C ASN A 91 -6.79 11.72 -16.62
N ILE A 92 -6.75 10.51 -16.06
CA ILE A 92 -5.77 9.51 -16.47
C ILE A 92 -6.35 8.68 -17.59
N ASN A 93 -5.63 8.66 -18.71
CA ASN A 93 -5.90 7.73 -19.78
C ASN A 93 -5.34 6.36 -19.38
N VAL A 94 -6.21 5.46 -18.92
CA VAL A 94 -5.83 4.09 -18.52
C VAL A 94 -5.11 3.34 -19.65
N LYS A 95 -5.40 3.66 -20.92
CA LYS A 95 -4.76 3.01 -22.08
C LYS A 95 -3.28 3.36 -22.23
N GLU A 96 -2.83 4.49 -21.70
CA GLU A 96 -1.40 4.86 -21.70
C GLU A 96 -0.63 4.14 -20.59
N PHE A 97 -1.32 3.76 -19.51
CA PHE A 97 -0.72 3.08 -18.38
C PHE A 97 -0.53 1.58 -18.64
N ILE A 98 -1.48 0.94 -19.34
CA ILE A 98 -1.43 -0.49 -19.61
C ILE A 98 -0.53 -0.76 -20.83
N PRO A 99 0.56 -1.52 -20.68
CA PRO A 99 1.43 -1.82 -21.81
C PRO A 99 0.75 -2.72 -22.84
N SER A 100 1.11 -2.54 -24.11
CA SER A 100 0.61 -3.41 -25.19
C SER A 100 1.09 -4.86 -25.00
N SER A 101 0.35 -5.82 -25.57
CA SER A 101 0.73 -7.24 -25.57
C SER A 101 2.14 -7.47 -26.14
N VAL A 102 2.51 -6.72 -27.19
CA VAL A 102 3.84 -6.78 -27.82
C VAL A 102 4.93 -6.31 -26.85
N THR A 103 4.66 -5.25 -26.09
CA THR A 103 5.59 -4.74 -25.09
C THR A 103 5.83 -5.77 -23.99
N ILE A 104 4.77 -6.43 -23.51
CA ILE A 104 4.85 -7.48 -22.49
C ILE A 104 5.66 -8.68 -23.03
N SER A 105 5.36 -9.15 -24.25
CA SER A 105 6.08 -10.27 -24.88
C SER A 105 7.59 -10.01 -24.93
N ARG A 106 8.00 -8.85 -25.47
CA ARG A 106 9.42 -8.47 -25.55
C ARG A 106 10.08 -8.31 -24.18
N HIS A 107 9.33 -7.87 -23.17
CA HIS A 107 9.85 -7.74 -21.82
C HIS A 107 10.13 -9.12 -21.21
N ILE A 108 9.23 -10.07 -21.42
CA ILE A 108 9.38 -11.45 -20.97
C ILE A 108 10.62 -12.09 -21.62
N ASP A 109 10.80 -11.94 -22.93
CA ASP A 109 11.96 -12.48 -23.65
C ASP A 109 13.29 -12.00 -23.03
N LYS A 110 13.39 -10.69 -22.76
CA LYS A 110 14.56 -10.10 -22.10
C LYS A 110 14.79 -10.62 -20.69
N LEU A 111 13.72 -10.87 -19.93
CA LEU A 111 13.83 -11.44 -18.59
C LEU A 111 14.34 -12.88 -18.63
N TYR A 112 13.94 -13.68 -19.62
CA TYR A 112 14.46 -15.02 -19.83
C TYR A 112 15.93 -15.00 -20.23
N GLU A 113 16.32 -14.15 -21.18
CA GLU A 113 17.73 -13.98 -21.57
C GLU A 113 18.61 -13.63 -20.36
N LYS A 114 18.18 -12.66 -19.54
CA LYS A 114 18.92 -12.24 -18.34
C LYS A 114 19.05 -13.35 -17.29
N LYS A 115 18.03 -14.21 -17.16
CA LYS A 115 18.07 -15.34 -16.22
C LYS A 115 18.94 -16.50 -16.72
N ASN A 116 19.06 -16.68 -18.03
CA ASN A 116 19.88 -17.73 -18.64
C ASN A 116 21.37 -17.34 -18.80
N LEU A 117 21.71 -16.08 -18.55
CA LEU A 117 23.08 -15.55 -18.54
C LEU A 117 23.73 -15.56 -17.15
N ASN A 118 22.98 -15.87 -16.09
CA ASN A 118 23.44 -16.01 -14.70
C ASN A 118 23.39 -17.48 -14.28
#